data_AF-A0A3B8L393-F1
#
_entry.id   AF-A0A3B8L393-F1
#
_cell.length_a   1.000
_cell.length_b   1.000
_cell.length_c   1.000
_cell.angle_alpha   90.00
_cell.angle_beta   90.00
_cell.angle_gamma   90.00
#
_symmetry.space_group_name_H-M   'P 1'
#
loop_
_entity.id
_entity.type
_entity.pdbx_description
1 polymer ?
#
loop_
_entity_poly.entity_id
_entity_poly.type
_entity_poly.pdbx_seq_one_letter_code
_entity_poly.pdbx_strand_id
1 'polypeptide(L)'
;EYKDLTKALDKLAINDAALTYEKDSSAALGFGFRCGFLGLLHLDVVQERLRREFDIGLVISAPSVRYTVALKDETTIDVDNPSYWPDPATIDSVAEPFIKASILTPEDYVGPVMELCREHRSEGQTMNYLSAGR
;
A
#
# COMPACT_ATOMS: atom_id res chain seq x y z
N GLU A 1 3.81 -21.59 -14.33
CA GLU A 1 3.81 -20.22 -13.78
C GLU A 1 2.62 -19.91 -12.88
N TYR A 2 1.39 -19.70 -13.35
CA TYR A 2 0.25 -19.35 -12.45
C TYR A 2 -0.02 -20.37 -11.31
N LYS A 3 0.04 -21.67 -11.62
CA LYS A 3 -0.08 -22.74 -10.61
C LYS A 3 1.11 -22.78 -9.64
N ASP A 4 2.29 -22.42 -10.12
CA ASP A 4 3.52 -22.42 -9.33
C ASP A 4 3.54 -21.21 -8.39
N LEU A 5 3.08 -20.05 -8.88
CA LEU A 5 2.83 -18.87 -8.07
C LEU A 5 1.77 -19.11 -6.98
N THR A 6 0.68 -19.80 -7.32
CA THR A 6 -0.33 -20.19 -6.31
C THR A 6 0.32 -21.01 -5.19
N LYS A 7 1.09 -22.05 -5.54
CA LYS A 7 1.77 -22.92 -4.57
C LYS A 7 2.82 -22.18 -3.75
N ALA A 8 3.53 -21.24 -4.36
CA ALA A 8 4.53 -20.43 -3.68
C ALA A 8 3.90 -19.47 -2.68
N LEU A 9 2.82 -18.79 -3.06
CA LEU A 9 2.03 -17.94 -2.17
C LEU A 9 1.41 -18.74 -1.01
N ASP A 10 0.83 -19.91 -1.29
CA ASP A 10 0.29 -20.79 -0.25
C ASP A 10 1.38 -21.17 0.78
N LYS A 11 2.59 -21.49 0.32
CA LYS A 11 3.73 -21.80 1.20
C LYS A 11 4.23 -20.60 2.00
N LEU A 12 4.23 -19.41 1.40
CA LEU A 12 4.63 -18.17 2.08
C LEU A 12 3.61 -17.77 3.13
N ALA A 13 2.32 -17.86 2.81
CA ALA A 13 1.22 -17.52 3.71
C ALA A 13 1.15 -18.42 4.96
N ILE A 14 1.68 -19.64 4.92
CA ILE A 14 1.82 -20.49 6.12
C ILE A 14 2.78 -19.86 7.14
N ASN A 15 3.84 -19.20 6.66
CA ASN A 15 4.86 -18.60 7.53
C ASN A 15 4.56 -17.13 7.84
N ASP A 16 3.81 -16.45 6.97
CA ASP A 16 3.50 -15.03 7.08
C ASP A 16 1.99 -14.81 7.22
N ALA A 17 1.55 -14.58 8.46
CA ALA A 17 0.15 -14.32 8.77
C ALA A 17 -0.35 -12.95 8.29
N ALA A 18 0.55 -12.03 7.93
CA ALA A 18 0.18 -10.71 7.44
C ALA A 18 0.02 -10.68 5.91
N LEU A 19 0.57 -11.67 5.21
CA LEU A 19 0.36 -11.83 3.78
C LEU A 19 -1.07 -12.31 3.51
N THR A 20 -1.85 -11.46 2.85
CA THR A 20 -3.18 -11.81 2.33
C THR A 20 -3.13 -11.83 0.82
N TYR A 21 -3.87 -12.74 0.18
CA TYR A 21 -3.94 -12.78 -1.27
C TYR A 21 -5.27 -13.34 -1.74
N GLU A 22 -5.70 -12.87 -2.90
CA GLU A 22 -6.86 -13.35 -3.60
C GLU A 22 -6.57 -13.43 -5.10
N LYS A 23 -7.33 -14.26 -5.80
CA LYS A 23 -7.19 -14.42 -7.25
C LYS A 23 -7.81 -13.22 -7.93
N ASP A 24 -7.06 -12.60 -8.82
CA ASP A 24 -7.54 -11.49 -9.62
C ASP A 24 -7.14 -11.70 -11.09
N SER A 25 -7.88 -11.08 -12.00
CA SER A 25 -7.59 -11.12 -13.43
C SER A 25 -7.58 -9.71 -14.00
N SER A 26 -6.44 -9.33 -14.57
CA SER A 26 -6.31 -8.06 -15.28
C SER A 26 -6.51 -8.28 -16.78
N ALA A 27 -7.22 -7.34 -17.42
CA ALA A 27 -7.39 -7.35 -18.87
C ALA A 27 -6.06 -7.26 -19.63
N ALA A 28 -5.03 -6.64 -19.03
CA ALA A 28 -3.73 -6.42 -19.66
C ALA A 28 -2.69 -7.50 -19.32
N LEU A 29 -2.65 -7.93 -18.06
CA LEU A 29 -1.61 -8.83 -17.54
C LEU A 29 -2.09 -10.30 -17.43
N GLY A 30 -3.37 -10.56 -17.68
CA GLY A 30 -3.97 -11.88 -17.55
C GLY A 30 -4.22 -12.26 -16.09
N PHE A 31 -4.08 -13.55 -15.78
CA PHE A 31 -4.36 -14.09 -14.46
C PHE A 31 -3.23 -13.78 -13.48
N GLY A 32 -3.58 -13.25 -12.32
CA GLY A 32 -2.64 -12.88 -11.28
C GLY A 32 -3.23 -13.03 -9.89
N PHE A 33 -2.56 -12.39 -8.94
CA PHE A 33 -2.98 -12.34 -7.55
C PHE A 33 -2.98 -10.90 -7.09
N ARG A 34 -4.01 -10.54 -6.35
CA ARG A 34 -4.01 -9.32 -5.56
C ARG A 34 -3.54 -9.68 -4.17
N CYS A 35 -2.43 -9.06 -3.75
CA CYS A 35 -1.80 -9.34 -2.46
C CYS A 35 -1.87 -8.10 -1.55
N GLY A 36 -2.29 -8.30 -0.30
CA GLY A 36 -2.24 -7.29 0.74
C GLY A 36 -0.98 -7.42 1.57
N PHE A 37 -0.31 -6.30 1.82
CA PHE A 37 0.94 -6.21 2.56
C PHE A 37 0.84 -5.15 3.68
N LEU A 38 1.67 -5.27 4.71
CA LEU A 38 1.77 -4.26 5.77
C LEU A 38 2.44 -2.94 5.32
N GLY A 39 3.14 -2.96 4.19
CA GLY A 39 3.85 -1.80 3.66
C GLY A 39 4.84 -2.18 2.56
N LEU A 40 5.57 -1.19 2.06
CA LEU A 40 6.49 -1.35 0.92
C LEU A 40 7.63 -2.33 1.23
N LEU A 41 8.22 -2.26 2.43
CA LEU A 41 9.27 -3.20 2.81
C LEU A 41 8.78 -4.65 2.85
N HIS A 42 7.55 -4.86 3.31
CA HIS A 42 6.97 -6.20 3.34
C HIS A 42 6.78 -6.75 1.92
N LEU A 43 6.32 -5.90 0.99
CA LEU A 43 6.24 -6.23 -0.44
C LEU A 43 7.60 -6.61 -1.02
N ASP A 44 8.65 -5.81 -0.76
CA ASP A 44 10.00 -6.07 -1.28
C ASP A 44 10.57 -7.40 -0.78
N VAL A 45 10.37 -7.69 0.52
CA VAL A 45 10.82 -8.96 1.11
C VAL A 45 10.09 -10.14 0.47
N VAL A 46 8.76 -10.07 0.35
CA VAL A 46 7.96 -11.15 -0.24
C VAL A 46 8.33 -11.36 -1.71
N GLN A 47 8.50 -10.28 -2.48
CA GLN A 47 8.96 -10.33 -3.86
C GLN A 47 10.32 -11.03 -3.97
N GLU A 48 11.29 -10.64 -3.13
CA GLU A 48 12.63 -11.21 -3.17
C GLU A 48 12.64 -12.69 -2.78
N ARG A 49 11.81 -13.07 -1.80
CA ARG A 49 11.63 -14.48 -1.42
C ARG A 49 11.02 -15.29 -2.56
N LEU A 50 9.98 -14.79 -3.22
CA LEU A 50 9.38 -15.47 -4.38
C LEU A 50 10.39 -15.69 -5.50
N ARG A 51 11.23 -14.69 -5.77
CA ARG A 51 12.28 -14.79 -6.78
C ARG A 51 13.38 -15.78 -6.38
N ARG A 52 13.88 -15.74 -5.15
CA ARG A 52 15.02 -16.57 -4.70
C ARG A 52 14.64 -18.00 -4.35
N GLU A 53 13.51 -18.20 -3.69
CA GLU A 53 13.09 -19.52 -3.17
C GLU A 53 12.33 -20.35 -4.20
N PHE A 54 11.64 -19.69 -5.13
CA PHE A 54 10.74 -20.36 -6.09
C PHE A 54 11.09 -20.08 -7.55
N ASP A 55 12.11 -19.27 -7.84
CA ASP A 55 12.55 -18.88 -9.20
C ASP A 55 11.41 -18.31 -10.06
N ILE A 56 10.51 -17.53 -9.42
CA ILE A 56 9.36 -16.92 -10.09
C ILE A 56 9.69 -15.46 -10.43
N GLY A 57 9.75 -15.16 -11.73
CA GLY A 57 9.76 -13.80 -12.24
C GLY A 57 8.38 -13.16 -12.11
N LEU A 58 8.28 -12.04 -11.39
CA LEU A 58 7.03 -11.35 -11.10
C LEU A 58 7.00 -9.97 -11.74
N VAL A 59 5.84 -9.61 -12.28
CA VAL A 59 5.51 -8.24 -12.66
C VAL A 59 4.53 -7.70 -11.62
N ILE A 60 4.91 -6.63 -10.93
CA ILE A 60 4.10 -6.03 -9.86
C ILE A 60 3.53 -4.71 -10.40
N SER A 61 2.23 -4.51 -10.22
CA SER A 61 1.57 -3.23 -10.50
C SER A 61 1.90 -2.19 -9.42
N ALA A 62 1.63 -0.92 -9.69
CA ALA A 62 1.76 0.11 -8.67
C ALA A 62 0.90 -0.24 -7.44
N PRO A 63 1.42 -0.09 -6.20
CA PRO A 63 0.64 -0.33 -5.00
C PRO A 63 -0.47 0.71 -4.87
N SER A 64 -1.68 0.27 -4.51
CA SER A 64 -2.82 1.12 -4.22
C SER A 64 -3.21 1.01 -2.75
N VAL A 65 -3.87 2.05 -2.24
CA VAL A 65 -4.51 2.02 -0.93
C VAL A 65 -6.01 1.75 -1.09
N ARG A 66 -6.64 1.26 -0.02
CA ARG A 66 -8.10 1.13 0.04
C ARG A 66 -8.71 2.51 0.31
N TYR A 67 -9.62 2.93 -0.57
CA TYR A 67 -10.45 4.12 -0.39
C TYR A 67 -11.79 3.72 0.19
N THR A 68 -12.36 4.60 1.00
CA THR A 68 -13.73 4.45 1.50
C THR A 68 -14.58 5.52 0.83
N VAL A 69 -15.54 5.11 0.01
CA VAL A 69 -16.41 6.00 -0.77
C VAL A 69 -17.79 6.01 -0.17
N ALA A 70 -18.29 7.19 0.20
CA ALA A 70 -19.66 7.39 0.61
C ALA A 70 -20.50 7.80 -0.61
N LEU A 71 -21.54 7.04 -0.88
CA LEU A 71 -22.50 7.31 -1.94
C LEU A 71 -23.61 8.23 -1.42
N LYS A 72 -24.27 8.93 -2.35
CA LYS A 72 -25.43 9.79 -2.04
C LYS A 72 -26.61 9.04 -1.42
N ASP A 73 -26.66 7.72 -1.63
CA ASP A 73 -27.67 6.83 -1.04
C ASP A 73 -27.30 6.38 0.40
N GLU A 74 -26.48 7.17 1.10
CA GLU A 74 -25.95 6.92 2.46
C GLU A 74 -25.16 5.60 2.63
N THR A 75 -24.87 4.90 1.53
CA THR A 75 -24.13 3.64 1.54
C THR A 75 -22.62 3.91 1.45
N THR A 76 -21.85 3.22 2.28
CA THR A 76 -20.38 3.29 2.23
C THR A 76 -19.82 2.04 1.57
N ILE A 77 -18.93 2.21 0.60
CA ILE A 77 -18.24 1.13 -0.08
C ILE A 77 -16.72 1.27 0.06
N ASP A 78 -16.05 0.16 0.29
CA ASP A 78 -14.60 0.10 0.29
C ASP A 78 -14.10 -0.30 -1.11
N VAL A 79 -13.28 0.55 -1.71
CA VAL A 79 -12.76 0.37 -3.06
C VAL A 79 -11.24 0.27 -2.99
N ASP A 80 -10.72 -0.88 -3.39
CA ASP A 80 -9.30 -1.20 -3.45
C ASP A 80 -8.79 -1.40 -4.89
N ASN A 81 -9.70 -1.70 -5.84
CA ASN A 81 -9.42 -1.76 -7.27
C ASN A 81 -10.04 -0.55 -8.00
N PRO A 82 -9.26 0.24 -8.76
CA PRO A 82 -9.78 1.33 -9.57
C PRO A 82 -10.89 0.94 -10.56
N SER A 83 -10.96 -0.33 -10.97
CA SER A 83 -12.00 -0.85 -11.88
C SER A 83 -13.38 -0.93 -11.22
N TYR A 84 -13.42 -1.01 -9.88
CA TYR A 84 -14.66 -1.01 -9.10
C TYR A 84 -15.04 0.38 -8.61
N TRP A 85 -14.40 1.42 -9.14
CA TRP A 85 -14.71 2.79 -8.79
C TRP A 85 -16.15 3.14 -9.24
N PRO A 86 -17.01 3.63 -8.33
CA PRO A 86 -18.38 3.97 -8.66
C PRO A 86 -18.45 5.18 -9.60
N ASP A 87 -19.59 5.36 -10.26
CA ASP A 87 -19.85 6.54 -11.10
C ASP A 87 -19.68 7.83 -10.27
N PRO A 88 -18.83 8.79 -10.71
CA PRO A 88 -18.67 10.08 -10.04
C PRO A 88 -19.98 10.82 -9.72
N ALA A 89 -21.06 10.57 -10.47
CA ALA A 89 -22.36 11.18 -10.21
C ALA A 89 -23.03 10.69 -8.90
N THR A 90 -22.73 9.47 -8.45
CA THR A 90 -23.32 8.86 -7.24
C THR A 90 -22.48 9.06 -5.99
N ILE A 91 -21.25 9.59 -6.13
CA ILE A 91 -20.33 9.84 -5.02
C ILE A 91 -20.75 11.12 -4.28
N ASP A 92 -20.79 11.05 -2.96
CA ASP A 92 -20.97 12.19 -2.06
C ASP A 92 -19.62 12.64 -1.47
N SER A 93 -18.87 11.69 -0.89
CA SER A 93 -17.53 11.97 -0.37
C SER A 93 -16.59 10.76 -0.51
N VAL A 94 -15.29 11.03 -0.52
CA VAL A 94 -14.23 10.01 -0.62
C VAL A 94 -13.26 10.24 0.53
N ALA A 95 -12.99 9.19 1.29
CA ALA A 95 -11.97 9.16 2.32
C ALA A 95 -10.80 8.28 1.87
N GLU A 96 -9.59 8.79 2.08
CA GLU A 96 -8.35 8.04 1.91
C GLU A 96 -7.68 7.82 3.27
N PRO A 97 -6.89 6.75 3.45
CA PRO A 97 -6.23 6.48 4.72
C PRO A 97 -5.08 7.47 4.95
N PHE A 98 -5.19 8.26 6.01
CA PHE A 98 -4.11 9.10 6.52
C PHE A 98 -3.29 8.36 7.57
N ILE A 99 -1.98 8.61 7.58
CA ILE A 99 -1.08 8.07 8.60
C ILE A 99 -0.55 9.18 9.51
N LYS A 100 -0.31 8.83 10.76
CA LYS A 100 0.49 9.66 11.66
C LYS A 100 1.93 9.19 11.59
N ALA A 101 2.78 9.97 10.90
CA ALA A 101 4.21 9.70 10.81
C ALA A 101 4.98 10.49 11.88
N SER A 102 5.94 9.84 12.52
CA SER A 102 6.90 10.48 13.43
C SER A 102 8.29 10.33 12.82
N ILE A 103 8.95 11.45 12.52
CA ILE A 103 10.26 11.45 11.87
C ILE A 103 11.30 11.95 12.87
N LEU A 104 12.36 11.16 13.04
CA LEU A 104 13.55 11.54 13.80
C LEU A 104 14.68 11.84 12.80
N THR A 105 15.17 13.06 12.81
CA THR A 105 16.22 13.51 11.90
C THR A 105 17.19 14.45 12.62
N PRO A 106 18.49 14.49 12.22
CA PRO A 106 19.39 15.54 12.67
C PRO A 106 18.91 16.94 12.24
N GLU A 107 19.34 17.98 12.98
CA GLU A 107 18.92 19.37 12.77
C GLU A 107 19.20 19.88 11.34
N ASP A 108 20.34 19.50 10.77
CA ASP A 108 20.76 19.90 9.43
C ASP A 108 19.78 19.50 8.33
N TYR A 109 19.01 18.43 8.55
CA TYR A 109 18.07 17.87 7.56
C TYR A 109 16.61 18.25 7.83
N VAL A 110 16.31 19.00 8.89
CA VAL A 110 14.93 19.36 9.24
C VAL A 110 14.26 20.13 8.09
N GLY A 111 14.95 21.11 7.49
CA GLY A 111 14.42 21.89 6.37
C GLY A 111 14.01 21.02 5.17
N PRO A 112 14.94 20.24 4.57
CA PRO A 112 14.63 19.34 3.47
C PRO A 112 13.53 18.31 3.79
N VAL A 113 13.52 17.75 4.99
CA VAL A 113 12.50 16.78 5.41
C VAL A 113 11.12 17.42 5.49
N MET A 114 11.03 18.64 6.03
CA MET A 114 9.76 19.37 6.14
C MET A 114 9.17 19.72 4.77
N GLU A 115 10.03 20.05 3.80
CA GLU A 115 9.59 20.31 2.43
C GLU A 115 9.09 19.04 1.74
N LEU A 116 9.80 17.92 1.92
CA LEU A 116 9.34 16.62 1.43
C LEU A 116 7.97 16.24 2.02
N CYS A 117 7.76 16.46 3.33
CA CYS A 117 6.44 16.22 3.95
C CYS A 117 5.34 17.10 3.32
N ARG A 118 5.65 18.36 2.98
CA ARG A 118 4.71 19.29 2.35
C ARG A 118 4.33 18.84 0.94
N GLU A 119 5.29 18.40 0.14
CA GLU A 119 5.05 17.83 -1.19
C GLU A 119 4.11 16.62 -1.13
N HIS A 120 4.19 15.83 -0.07
CA HIS A 120 3.31 14.69 0.20
C HIS A 120 2.02 15.02 0.96
N ARG A 121 1.55 16.29 0.89
CA ARG A 121 0.27 16.75 1.47
C ARG A 121 0.17 16.54 3.00
N SER A 122 1.28 16.67 3.73
CA SER A 122 1.22 16.56 5.20
C SER A 122 0.45 17.72 5.83
N GLU A 123 -0.38 17.41 6.83
CA GLU A 123 -1.09 18.40 7.65
C GLU A 123 -0.66 18.31 9.12
N GLY A 124 -0.66 19.44 9.85
CA GLY A 124 -0.48 19.43 11.31
C GLY A 124 0.91 19.03 11.82
N GLN A 125 1.98 19.58 11.25
CA GLN A 125 3.36 19.29 11.64
C GLN A 125 3.67 19.80 13.06
N THR A 126 3.91 18.89 14.00
CA THR A 126 4.41 19.22 15.34
C THR A 126 5.91 18.93 15.41
N MET A 127 6.72 19.92 15.75
CA MET A 127 8.17 19.76 15.89
C MET A 127 8.57 19.80 17.37
N ASN A 128 9.27 18.75 17.82
CA ASN A 128 9.82 18.67 19.17
C ASN A 128 11.33 18.44 19.07
N TYR A 129 12.12 19.31 19.70
CA TYR A 129 13.56 19.10 19.85
C TYR A 129 13.81 18.20 21.06
N LEU A 130 14.38 17.01 20.82
CA LEU A 130 14.57 15.99 21.86
C LEU A 130 15.68 16.33 22.86
N SER A 131 16.56 17.29 22.54
CA SER A 131 17.47 17.97 23.48
C SER A 131 18.19 19.09 22.73
N ALA A 132 18.40 20.25 23.37
CA ALA A 132 19.39 21.21 22.90
C ALA A 132 20.76 20.54 22.96
N GLY A 133 21.45 20.46 21.82
CA GLY A 133 22.84 20.02 21.77
C GLY A 133 23.66 20.73 22.85
N ARG A 134 24.49 19.95 23.54
CA ARG A 134 25.54 20.49 24.39
C ARG A 134 26.69 20.98 23.51
#